data_AF-A0A6I5VLG6-F1
#
_entry.id   AF-A0A6I5VLG6-F1
#
_cell.length_a   1.000
_cell.length_b   1.000
_cell.length_c   1.000
_cell.angle_alpha   90.00
_cell.angle_beta   90.00
_cell.angle_gamma   90.00
#
_symmetry.space_group_name_H-M   'P 1'
#
loop_
_entity.id
_entity.type
_entity.pdbx_description
1 polymer ?
#
loop_
_entity_poly.entity_id
_entity_poly.type
_entity_poly.pdbx_seq_one_letter_code
_entity_poly.pdbx_strand_id
1 'polypeptide(L)'
;MVNLFLGEPASVHGAGYRARTGVDAHTAAVFSYPATPERPAATASLLCTLDLTPANRTTVYCEDGRIEIGNVVKPESITVVRGGLGDPADGTPTETSEELVTQLPGGGYTLQAQEVMHRLRSGELESPLVPWADTLGVARTLDRWMGVVEGPGRVEAVDR
;
A
#
# COMPACT_ATOMS: atom_id res chain seq x y z
N MET A 1 1.55 0.39 2.94
CA MET A 1 2.19 -0.21 1.76
C MET A 1 2.52 0.83 0.69
N VAL A 2 1.58 1.65 0.22
CA VAL A 2 1.84 2.60 -0.89
C VAL A 2 3.01 3.55 -0.67
N ASN A 3 3.21 4.08 0.54
CA ASN A 3 4.34 4.96 0.86
C ASN A 3 5.72 4.34 0.54
N LEU A 4 5.85 3.01 0.65
CA LEU A 4 7.08 2.30 0.32
C LEU A 4 7.49 2.49 -1.15
N PHE A 5 6.52 2.64 -2.04
CA PHE A 5 6.75 2.75 -3.49
C PHE A 5 6.70 4.19 -4.00
N LEU A 6 5.80 5.01 -3.44
CA LEU A 6 5.46 6.31 -4.02
C LEU A 6 5.64 7.49 -3.04
N GLY A 7 5.94 7.23 -1.77
CA GLY A 7 6.06 8.25 -0.72
C GLY A 7 4.72 8.90 -0.35
N GLU A 8 4.79 10.18 0.05
CA GLU A 8 3.61 10.98 0.41
C GLU A 8 2.88 11.51 -0.85
N PRO A 9 1.54 11.36 -0.95
CA PRO A 9 0.77 11.79 -2.11
C PRO A 9 0.55 13.30 -2.17
N ALA A 10 0.48 13.84 -3.39
CA ALA A 10 0.13 15.23 -3.62
C ALA A 10 -1.36 15.50 -3.33
N SER A 11 -2.26 14.58 -3.69
CA SER A 11 -3.69 14.69 -3.37
C SER A 11 -4.28 13.39 -2.85
N VAL A 12 -5.31 13.52 -2.00
CA VAL A 12 -6.12 12.42 -1.49
C VAL A 12 -7.58 12.73 -1.82
N HIS A 13 -8.24 11.82 -2.54
CA HIS A 13 -9.68 11.84 -2.77
C HIS A 13 -10.26 10.53 -2.27
N GLY A 14 -11.38 10.55 -1.56
CA GLY A 14 -11.92 9.33 -0.97
C GLY A 14 -13.34 9.49 -0.51
N ALA A 15 -13.89 8.39 -0.02
CA ALA A 15 -15.20 8.31 0.58
C ALA A 15 -15.22 7.19 1.62
N GLY A 16 -16.18 7.25 2.53
CA GLY A 16 -16.39 6.19 3.51
C GLY A 16 -17.55 6.50 4.43
N TYR A 17 -17.79 5.58 5.36
CA TYR A 17 -18.78 5.76 6.42
C TYR A 17 -18.23 5.29 7.76
N ARG A 18 -18.84 5.78 8.84
CA ARG A 18 -18.43 5.50 10.22
C ARG A 18 -19.25 4.37 10.83
N ALA A 19 -18.61 3.62 11.72
CA ALA A 19 -19.29 2.70 12.62
C ALA A 19 -20.11 3.49 13.65
N ARG A 20 -21.02 2.79 14.35
CA ARG A 20 -21.79 3.37 15.47
C ARG A 20 -20.91 3.89 16.61
N THR A 21 -19.71 3.34 16.76
CA THR A 21 -18.71 3.78 17.76
C THR A 21 -18.02 5.08 17.37
N GLY A 22 -18.26 5.60 16.16
CA GLY A 22 -17.65 6.82 15.67
C GLY A 22 -16.27 6.64 15.02
N VAL A 23 -15.71 5.44 14.95
CA VAL A 23 -14.54 5.21 14.08
C VAL A 23 -14.99 5.04 12.63
N ASP A 24 -14.10 5.16 11.66
CA ASP A 24 -14.40 4.75 10.29
C ASP A 24 -14.65 3.24 10.23
N ALA A 25 -15.67 2.82 9.47
CA ALA A 25 -16.03 1.41 9.30
C ALA A 25 -15.53 0.87 7.96
N HIS A 26 -15.73 1.64 6.89
CA HIS A 26 -15.33 1.27 5.55
C HIS A 26 -14.99 2.52 4.76
N THR A 27 -13.77 2.57 4.22
CA THR A 27 -13.21 3.73 3.55
C THR A 27 -12.46 3.30 2.29
N ALA A 28 -12.57 4.12 1.25
CA ALA A 28 -11.76 3.98 0.05
C ALA A 28 -11.16 5.34 -0.34
N ALA A 29 -9.97 5.31 -0.94
CA ALA A 29 -9.33 6.51 -1.48
C ALA A 29 -8.54 6.22 -2.75
N VAL A 30 -8.37 7.29 -3.53
CA VAL A 30 -7.43 7.42 -4.63
C VAL A 30 -6.42 8.51 -4.27
N PHE A 31 -5.15 8.16 -4.38
CA PHE A 31 -4.02 9.05 -4.18
C PHE A 31 -3.39 9.42 -5.52
N SER A 32 -2.94 10.66 -5.67
CA SER A 32 -2.21 11.11 -6.85
C SER A 32 -0.77 11.48 -6.52
N TYR A 33 0.13 11.17 -7.46
CA TYR A 33 1.54 11.45 -7.37
C TYR A 33 2.01 12.10 -8.68
N PRO A 34 2.58 13.32 -8.64
CA PRO A 34 3.09 13.98 -9.83
C PRO A 34 4.29 13.21 -10.40
N ALA A 35 4.60 13.49 -11.66
CA ALA A 35 5.84 13.02 -12.26
C ALA A 35 7.06 13.66 -11.56
N THR A 36 8.15 12.91 -11.54
CA THR A 36 9.48 13.31 -11.06
C THR A 36 10.48 13.03 -12.17
N PRO A 37 11.72 13.57 -12.13
CA PRO A 37 12.76 13.19 -13.10
C PRO A 37 13.01 11.67 -13.17
N GLU A 38 12.76 10.94 -12.07
CA GLU A 38 13.04 9.50 -11.95
C GLU A 38 11.82 8.60 -12.19
N ARG A 39 10.60 9.15 -12.23
CA ARG A 39 9.35 8.35 -12.28
C ARG A 39 8.20 9.13 -12.94
N PRO A 40 7.38 8.50 -13.80
CA PRO A 40 6.17 9.12 -14.33
C PRO A 40 5.13 9.42 -13.24
N ALA A 41 4.11 10.22 -13.58
CA ALA A 41 2.97 10.41 -12.70
C ALA A 41 2.30 9.07 -12.40
N ALA A 42 1.78 8.91 -11.18
CA ALA A 42 1.15 7.66 -10.76
C ALA A 42 -0.09 7.92 -9.89
N THR A 43 -0.89 6.88 -9.75
CA THR A 43 -2.04 6.84 -8.86
C THR A 43 -2.00 5.57 -8.02
N ALA A 44 -2.60 5.61 -6.83
CA ALA A 44 -2.85 4.43 -6.02
C ALA A 44 -4.28 4.44 -5.52
N SER A 45 -4.90 3.27 -5.40
CA SER A 45 -6.21 3.09 -4.78
C SER A 45 -6.10 2.19 -3.55
N LEU A 46 -6.80 2.55 -2.49
CA LEU A 46 -6.86 1.78 -1.25
C LEU A 46 -8.30 1.59 -0.82
N LEU A 47 -8.54 0.44 -0.21
CA LEU A 47 -9.76 0.09 0.50
C LEU A 47 -9.37 -0.39 1.91
N CYS A 48 -10.04 0.15 2.93
CA CYS A 48 -9.92 -0.29 4.31
C CYS A 48 -11.32 -0.55 4.85
N THR A 49 -11.48 -1.60 5.65
CA THR A 49 -12.78 -1.95 6.23
C THR A 49 -12.63 -2.79 7.50
N LEU A 50 -13.51 -2.53 8.47
CA LEU A 50 -13.74 -3.33 9.67
C LEU A 50 -14.90 -4.32 9.50
N ASP A 51 -15.75 -4.11 8.49
CA ASP A 51 -17.00 -4.87 8.28
C ASP A 51 -16.77 -6.14 7.45
N LEU A 52 -15.65 -6.23 6.74
CA LEU A 52 -15.33 -7.31 5.81
C LEU A 52 -13.88 -7.76 5.98
N THR A 53 -13.55 -8.94 5.48
CA THR A 53 -12.17 -9.44 5.40
C THR A 53 -11.62 -9.18 3.99
N PRO A 54 -10.89 -8.08 3.75
CA PRO A 54 -10.26 -7.86 2.46
C PRO A 54 -9.13 -8.87 2.24
N ALA A 55 -8.76 -9.11 0.98
CA ALA A 55 -7.66 -10.00 0.63
C ALA A 55 -6.29 -9.52 1.15
N ASN A 56 -6.18 -8.27 1.63
CA ASN A 56 -4.92 -7.61 1.99
C ASN A 56 -3.86 -7.68 0.88
N ARG A 57 -4.32 -7.65 -0.37
CA ARG A 57 -3.48 -7.73 -1.56
C ARG A 57 -3.02 -6.34 -2.01
N THR A 58 -1.82 -6.26 -2.58
CA THR A 58 -1.35 -5.09 -3.31
C THR A 58 -0.77 -5.52 -4.65
N THR A 59 -1.11 -4.79 -5.69
CA THR A 59 -0.50 -4.93 -7.01
C THR A 59 0.11 -3.59 -7.40
N VAL A 60 1.39 -3.61 -7.80
CA VAL A 60 2.10 -2.45 -8.33
C VAL A 60 2.23 -2.67 -9.83
N TYR A 61 1.58 -1.81 -10.61
CA TYR A 61 1.65 -1.85 -12.08
C TYR A 61 2.79 -0.97 -12.57
N CYS A 62 3.55 -1.50 -13.52
CA CYS A 62 4.68 -0.86 -14.16
C CYS A 62 4.52 -0.97 -15.69
N GLU A 63 5.38 -0.28 -16.44
CA GLU A 63 5.33 -0.31 -17.92
C GLU A 63 5.58 -1.71 -18.49
N ASP A 64 6.52 -2.45 -17.90
CA ASP A 64 6.94 -3.78 -18.37
C ASP A 64 6.38 -4.94 -17.53
N GLY A 65 5.31 -4.71 -16.76
CA GLY A 65 4.65 -5.76 -15.99
C GLY A 65 4.12 -5.28 -14.64
N ARG A 66 4.13 -6.17 -13.64
CA ARG A 66 3.57 -5.90 -12.31
C ARG A 66 4.21 -6.71 -11.20
N ILE A 67 4.11 -6.21 -9.99
CA ILE A 67 4.46 -6.91 -8.75
C ILE A 67 3.18 -7.17 -7.97
N GLU A 68 2.95 -8.43 -7.59
CA GLU A 68 1.79 -8.85 -6.82
C GLU A 68 2.21 -9.34 -5.42
N ILE A 69 1.59 -8.77 -4.40
CA ILE A 69 1.82 -9.12 -2.99
C ILE A 69 0.49 -9.60 -2.43
N GLY A 70 0.37 -10.89 -2.14
CA GLY A 70 -0.90 -11.53 -1.76
C GLY A 70 -1.46 -11.04 -0.42
N ASN A 71 -0.64 -11.05 0.63
CA ASN A 71 -0.98 -10.53 1.96
C ASN A 71 0.10 -9.55 2.42
N VAL A 72 -0.20 -8.25 2.43
CA VAL A 72 0.77 -7.20 2.76
C VAL A 72 1.21 -7.16 4.22
N VAL A 73 0.46 -7.78 5.14
CA VAL A 73 0.78 -7.77 6.58
C VAL A 73 1.95 -8.72 6.87
N LYS A 74 1.93 -9.88 6.22
CA LYS A 74 2.98 -10.90 6.30
C LYS A 74 3.01 -11.62 4.95
N PRO A 75 3.68 -11.06 3.93
CA PRO A 75 3.71 -11.67 2.62
C PRO A 75 4.59 -12.92 2.68
N GLU A 76 4.04 -14.09 2.39
CA GLU A 76 4.82 -15.33 2.30
C GLU A 76 5.54 -15.43 0.96
N SER A 77 4.93 -14.87 -0.09
CA SER A 77 5.54 -14.73 -1.40
C SER A 77 5.17 -13.40 -2.07
N ILE A 78 5.99 -13.04 -3.05
CA ILE A 78 5.79 -11.90 -3.94
C ILE A 78 5.93 -12.43 -5.37
N THR A 79 4.95 -12.19 -6.23
CA THR A 79 5.03 -12.58 -7.64
C THR A 79 5.46 -11.39 -8.48
N VAL A 80 6.51 -11.56 -9.27
CA VAL A 80 6.92 -10.56 -10.26
C VAL A 80 6.54 -11.08 -11.63
N VAL A 81 5.64 -10.36 -12.30
CA VAL A 81 5.21 -10.65 -13.67
C VAL A 81 5.88 -9.65 -14.60
N ARG A 82 6.54 -10.14 -15.64
CA ARG A 82 7.23 -9.34 -16.66
C ARG A 82 6.64 -9.61 -18.02
N GLY A 83 6.54 -8.57 -18.83
CA GLY A 83 5.90 -8.60 -20.14
C GLY A 83 4.60 -7.79 -20.16
N GLY A 84 4.11 -7.50 -21.36
CA GLY A 84 2.91 -6.70 -21.61
C GLY A 84 1.79 -7.48 -22.28
N LEU A 85 0.76 -6.76 -22.75
CA LEU A 85 -0.42 -7.32 -23.43
C LEU A 85 -0.12 -8.17 -24.69
N GLY A 86 1.11 -8.10 -25.22
CA GLY A 86 1.53 -8.79 -26.44
C GLY A 86 0.78 -8.33 -27.69
N ASP A 87 1.14 -8.90 -28.85
CA ASP A 87 0.29 -8.84 -30.03
C ASP A 87 -0.76 -9.95 -29.89
N PRO A 88 -2.07 -9.63 -29.83
CA PRO A 88 -3.13 -10.64 -29.77
C PRO A 88 -3.09 -11.65 -30.93
N ALA A 89 -2.43 -11.31 -32.05
CA ALA A 89 -2.36 -12.14 -33.24
C ALA A 89 -1.44 -13.36 -33.11
N ASP A 90 -0.40 -13.30 -32.27
CA ASP A 90 0.66 -14.31 -32.24
C ASP A 90 0.46 -15.40 -31.18
N GLY A 91 -0.53 -15.25 -30.29
CA GLY A 91 -0.97 -16.26 -29.33
C GLY A 91 0.09 -16.77 -28.34
N THR A 92 1.29 -16.21 -28.36
CA THR A 92 2.39 -16.56 -27.46
C THR A 92 2.26 -15.75 -26.17
N PRO A 93 2.36 -16.38 -24.99
CA PRO A 93 2.38 -15.63 -23.74
C PRO A 93 3.57 -14.67 -23.74
N THR A 94 3.28 -13.38 -23.75
CA THR A 94 4.29 -12.33 -23.56
C THR A 94 4.66 -12.15 -22.10
N GLU A 95 3.84 -12.68 -21.18
CA GLU A 95 4.10 -12.63 -19.74
C GLU A 95 4.90 -13.84 -19.26
N THR A 96 5.93 -13.57 -18.48
CA THR A 96 6.62 -14.54 -17.63
C THR A 96 6.43 -14.13 -16.18
N SER A 97 6.36 -15.10 -15.27
CA SER A 97 6.27 -14.82 -13.84
C SER A 97 7.30 -15.60 -13.04
N GLU A 98 7.80 -14.97 -11.98
CA GLU A 98 8.61 -15.63 -10.97
C GLU A 98 8.01 -15.34 -9.59
N GLU A 99 8.10 -16.32 -8.70
CA GLU A 99 7.66 -16.20 -7.32
C GLU A 99 8.89 -16.06 -6.41
N LEU A 100 8.94 -14.97 -5.67
CA LEU A 100 9.94 -14.71 -4.64
C LEU A 100 9.36 -15.17 -3.30
N VAL A 101 9.79 -16.34 -2.84
CA VAL A 101 9.38 -16.89 -1.54
C VAL A 101 10.16 -16.19 -0.42
N THR A 102 9.45 -15.63 0.53
CA THR A 102 10.04 -15.01 1.72
C THR A 102 10.21 -16.05 2.82
N GLN A 103 11.32 -15.98 3.54
CA GLN A 103 11.52 -16.76 4.76
C GLN A 103 11.42 -15.83 5.96
N LEU A 104 10.19 -15.59 6.44
CA LEU A 104 9.92 -14.72 7.57
C LEU A 104 10.02 -15.52 8.89
N PRO A 105 11.08 -15.33 9.70
CA PRO A 105 11.21 -16.07 10.94
C PRO A 105 10.14 -15.66 11.96
N GLY A 106 9.58 -16.64 12.67
CA GLY A 106 8.65 -16.42 13.78
C GLY A 106 7.28 -15.87 13.38
N GLY A 107 6.65 -15.13 14.32
CA GLY A 107 5.25 -14.72 14.24
C GLY A 107 4.96 -13.51 13.34
N GLY A 108 5.98 -12.78 12.85
CA GLY A 108 5.81 -11.63 11.94
C GLY A 108 6.58 -10.37 12.35
N TYR A 109 6.95 -10.23 13.62
CA TYR A 109 7.65 -9.03 14.13
C TYR A 109 9.16 -9.20 14.31
N THR A 110 9.69 -10.41 14.07
CA THR A 110 11.09 -10.75 14.34
C THR A 110 12.07 -9.83 13.62
N LEU A 111 11.87 -9.58 12.33
CA LEU A 111 12.77 -8.74 11.53
C LEU A 111 12.73 -7.27 11.97
N GLN A 112 11.56 -6.78 12.38
CA GLN A 112 11.39 -5.41 12.87
C GLN A 112 12.12 -5.22 14.22
N ALA A 113 11.99 -6.21 15.12
CA ALA A 113 12.73 -6.19 16.38
C ALA A 113 14.26 -6.28 16.17
N GLN A 114 14.71 -7.10 15.22
CA GLN A 114 16.13 -7.20 14.86
C GLN A 114 16.68 -5.88 14.31
N GLU A 115 15.93 -5.21 13.45
CA GLU A 115 16.28 -3.90 12.90
C GLU A 115 16.40 -2.84 14.00
N VAL A 116 15.43 -2.73 14.91
CA VAL A 116 15.50 -1.81 16.06
C VAL A 116 16.75 -2.10 16.89
N MET A 117 16.99 -3.37 17.22
CA MET A 117 18.17 -3.76 17.99
C MET A 117 19.49 -3.46 17.26
N HIS A 118 19.51 -3.55 15.93
CA HIS A 118 20.67 -3.18 15.11
C HIS A 118 20.94 -1.68 15.20
N ARG A 119 19.93 -0.82 14.98
CA ARG A 119 20.07 0.65 15.05
C ARG A 119 20.52 1.13 16.43
N LEU A 120 19.91 0.58 17.49
CA LEU A 120 20.30 0.90 18.87
C LEU A 120 21.77 0.55 19.15
N ARG A 121 22.28 -0.57 18.62
CA ARG A 121 23.68 -0.96 18.78
C ARG A 121 24.64 -0.15 17.92
N SER A 122 24.22 0.31 16.74
CA SER A 122 25.03 1.18 15.88
C SER A 122 25.00 2.65 16.30
N GLY A 123 24.16 3.01 17.28
CA GLY A 123 24.01 4.39 17.75
C GLY A 123 23.22 5.27 16.76
N GLU A 124 22.48 4.66 15.85
CA GLU A 124 21.63 5.35 14.89
C GLU A 124 20.27 5.69 15.51
N LEU A 125 19.72 6.85 15.14
CA LEU A 125 18.46 7.37 15.68
C LEU A 125 17.21 6.90 14.92
N GLU A 126 17.38 6.45 13.69
CA GLU A 126 16.29 6.00 12.84
C GLU A 126 16.69 4.78 11.99
N SER A 127 15.69 4.08 11.48
CA SER A 127 15.91 3.03 10.48
C SER A 127 15.90 3.65 9.08
N PRO A 128 16.88 3.35 8.22
CA PRO A 128 16.83 3.73 6.81
C PRO A 128 15.73 2.98 6.04
N LEU A 129 15.18 1.88 6.58
CA LEU A 129 14.05 1.15 6.00
C LEU A 129 12.70 1.79 6.33
N VAL A 130 12.63 2.52 7.45
CA VAL A 130 11.44 3.29 7.87
C VAL A 130 11.92 4.63 8.47
N PRO A 131 12.36 5.58 7.63
CA PRO A 131 12.80 6.89 8.10
C PRO A 131 11.68 7.66 8.79
N TRP A 132 12.03 8.63 9.64
CA TRP A 132 11.03 9.49 10.29
C TRP A 132 10.21 10.29 9.28
N ALA A 133 10.83 10.71 8.18
CA ALA A 133 10.14 11.44 7.11
C ALA A 133 8.98 10.62 6.52
N ASP A 134 9.21 9.32 6.26
CA ASP A 134 8.20 8.40 5.76
C ASP A 134 7.09 8.16 6.79
N THR A 135 7.47 7.97 8.06
CA THR A 135 6.50 7.84 9.16
C THR A 135 5.56 9.05 9.23
N LEU A 136 6.13 10.26 9.17
CA LEU A 136 5.35 11.49 9.18
C LEU A 136 4.53 11.67 7.89
N GLY A 137 5.04 11.25 6.73
CA GLY A 137 4.31 11.26 5.46
C GLY A 137 3.07 10.36 5.51
N VAL A 138 3.19 9.17 6.07
CA VAL A 138 2.04 8.28 6.33
C VAL A 138 1.05 8.92 7.29
N ALA A 139 1.51 9.50 8.41
CA ALA A 139 0.63 10.16 9.38
C ALA A 139 -0.17 11.32 8.75
N ARG A 140 0.49 12.20 7.98
CA ARG A 140 -0.18 13.28 7.23
C ARG A 140 -1.16 12.75 6.19
N THR A 141 -0.82 11.66 5.51
CA THR A 141 -1.71 11.03 4.52
C THR A 141 -2.98 10.50 5.17
N LEU A 142 -2.86 9.81 6.31
CA LEU A 142 -3.99 9.29 7.07
C LEU A 142 -4.85 10.43 7.62
N ASP A 143 -4.24 11.49 8.15
CA ASP A 143 -4.96 12.68 8.64
C ASP A 143 -5.79 13.34 7.53
N ARG A 144 -5.19 13.55 6.35
CA ARG A 144 -5.90 14.08 5.16
C ARG A 144 -7.03 13.16 4.71
N TRP A 145 -6.82 11.84 4.72
CA TRP A 145 -7.86 10.89 4.33
C TRP A 145 -9.01 10.87 5.35
N MET A 146 -8.71 10.88 6.65
CA MET A 146 -9.72 10.98 7.70
C MET A 146 -10.54 12.27 7.57
N GLY A 147 -9.90 13.40 7.30
CA GLY A 147 -10.61 14.67 7.03
C GLY A 147 -11.58 14.58 5.85
N VAL A 148 -11.28 13.77 4.82
CA VAL A 148 -12.21 13.51 3.70
C VAL A 148 -13.40 12.64 4.15
N VAL A 149 -13.17 11.61 4.96
CA VAL A 149 -14.22 10.73 5.48
C VAL A 149 -15.15 11.46 6.46
N GLU A 150 -14.63 12.47 7.16
CA GLU A 150 -15.39 13.33 8.08
C GLU A 150 -16.11 14.50 7.38
N GLY A 151 -15.76 14.80 6.12
CA GLY A 151 -16.22 15.98 5.38
C GLY A 151 -17.60 15.88 4.71
N PRO A 152 -18.10 16.98 4.11
CA PRO A 152 -19.41 17.06 3.46
C PRO A 152 -19.42 16.33 2.10
N GLY A 153 -19.83 15.06 2.10
CA GLY A 153 -20.02 14.19 0.92
C GLY A 153 -20.49 12.78 1.31
N ARG A 154 -21.12 12.68 2.49
CA ARG A 154 -21.29 11.47 3.27
C ARG A 154 -22.38 10.56 2.70
N VAL A 155 -22.11 9.26 2.67
CA VAL A 155 -23.15 8.23 2.59
C VAL A 155 -23.40 7.77 4.03
N GLU A 156 -24.60 8.03 4.54
CA GLU A 156 -24.98 7.50 5.85
C GLU A 156 -25.14 5.98 5.76
N ALA A 157 -24.72 5.27 6.82
CA ALA A 157 -24.95 3.84 6.90
C ALA A 157 -26.47 3.59 6.87
N VAL A 158 -26.94 2.87 5.84
CA VAL A 158 -28.32 2.40 5.79
C VAL A 158 -28.46 1.26 6.79
N ASP A 159 -29.39 1.39 7.73
CA ASP A 159 -29.73 0.33 8.69
C ASP A 159 -29.96 -0.98 7.94
N ARG A 160 -29.21 -2.02 8.32
CA ARG A 160 -29.46 -3.42 7.93
C ARG A 160 -30.09 -4.17 9.08
#